data_AF-A0A3N4MC39-F1
#
_entry.id   AF-A0A3N4MC39-F1
#
_cell.length_a   1.000
_cell.length_b   1.000
_cell.length_c   1.000
_cell.angle_alpha   90.00
_cell.angle_beta   90.00
_cell.angle_gamma   90.00
#
_symmetry.space_group_name_H-M   'P 1'
#
loop_
_entity.id
_entity.type
_entity.pdbx_description
1 polymer ?
#
loop_
_entity_poly.entity_id
_entity_poly.type
_entity_poly.pdbx_seq_one_letter_code
_entity_poly.pdbx_strand_id
1 'polypeptide(L)'
;MSLNSSRLWSTIPPLLRDTTRWRQLIIQSEGNVLVKLMNDSLENLTFKVDTALQTTTLPRAGDTTHRSRLQYTADSAYLTLTVVMNNDTVLYRLRKFDHRTFGLVSRGFRWVSEYPYNR
;
A
#
# COMPACT_ATOMS: atom_id res chain seq x y z
N MET A 1 -8.91 -42.98 -3.53
CA MET A 1 -10.07 -42.10 -3.32
C MET A 1 -10.07 -41.64 -1.87
N SER A 2 -9.65 -40.41 -1.60
CA SER A 2 -10.12 -39.58 -0.47
C SER A 2 -9.49 -38.19 -0.64
N LEU A 3 -10.33 -37.23 -1.03
CA LEU A 3 -10.03 -35.80 -1.12
C LEU A 3 -10.29 -35.20 0.25
N ASN A 4 -9.24 -34.80 0.98
CA ASN A 4 -9.41 -33.89 2.11
C ASN A 4 -9.15 -32.45 1.66
N SER A 5 -10.21 -31.86 1.11
CA SER A 5 -10.36 -30.42 0.96
C SER A 5 -10.53 -29.80 2.35
N SER A 6 -9.50 -29.11 2.83
CA SER A 6 -9.66 -28.05 3.82
C SER A 6 -8.58 -27.00 3.59
N ARG A 7 -8.77 -26.19 2.54
CA ARG A 7 -7.99 -24.97 2.33
C ARG A 7 -8.50 -23.92 3.33
N LEU A 8 -8.14 -24.11 4.61
CA LEU A 8 -8.26 -23.07 5.62
C LEU A 8 -7.32 -21.94 5.19
N TRP A 9 -7.88 -20.75 5.03
CA TRP A 9 -7.18 -19.48 4.84
C TRP A 9 -6.31 -19.23 6.08
N SER A 10 -5.17 -19.91 6.18
CA SER A 10 -4.27 -19.76 7.32
C SER A 10 -3.83 -18.30 7.37
N THR A 11 -4.24 -17.61 8.43
CA THR A 11 -3.73 -16.28 8.77
C THR A 11 -2.29 -16.47 9.22
N ILE A 12 -1.37 -16.57 8.25
CA ILE A 12 0.06 -16.63 8.52
C ILE A 12 0.40 -15.29 9.18
N PRO A 13 0.82 -15.30 10.47
CA PRO A 13 1.10 -14.06 11.18
C PRO A 13 2.14 -13.25 10.41
N PRO A 14 2.04 -11.91 10.44
CA PRO A 14 3.00 -11.03 9.76
C PRO A 14 4.43 -11.38 10.17
N LEU A 15 5.15 -12.06 9.28
CA LEU A 15 6.53 -12.44 9.52
C LEU A 15 7.39 -11.23 9.17
N LEU A 16 8.10 -10.66 10.15
CA LEU A 16 8.95 -9.48 9.95
C LEU A 16 10.08 -9.70 8.93
N ARG A 17 10.33 -10.94 8.52
CA ARG A 17 11.31 -11.31 7.50
C ARG A 17 10.70 -11.52 6.10
N ASP A 18 9.39 -11.35 5.96
CA ASP A 18 8.71 -11.49 4.67
C ASP A 18 8.99 -10.26 3.79
N THR A 19 9.70 -10.47 2.69
CA THR A 19 10.05 -9.44 1.71
C THR A 19 8.99 -9.26 0.61
N THR A 20 7.90 -10.03 0.66
CA THR A 20 6.86 -10.03 -0.38
C THR A 20 5.54 -9.42 0.11
N ARG A 21 5.31 -9.41 1.43
CA ARG A 21 4.08 -8.87 2.02
C ARG A 21 4.15 -7.39 2.31
N TRP A 22 3.06 -6.72 1.96
CA TRP A 22 2.90 -5.29 2.19
C TRP A 22 2.43 -5.03 3.61
N ARG A 23 3.07 -4.05 4.24
CA ARG A 23 2.65 -3.51 5.54
C ARG A 23 1.89 -2.22 5.38
N GLN A 24 2.34 -1.33 4.50
CA GLN A 24 1.70 -0.03 4.24
C GLN A 24 1.81 0.35 2.76
N LEU A 25 0.75 0.96 2.23
CA LEU A 25 0.76 1.65 0.95
C LEU A 25 0.75 3.16 1.24
N ILE A 26 1.71 3.89 0.67
CA ILE A 26 1.91 5.32 0.91
C ILE A 26 1.79 6.02 -0.45
N ILE A 27 0.76 6.83 -0.61
CA ILE A 27 0.51 7.60 -1.83
C ILE A 27 1.02 9.02 -1.58
N GLN A 28 2.08 9.43 -2.28
CA GLN A 28 2.66 10.78 -2.13
C GLN A 28 2.04 11.77 -3.11
N SER A 29 1.94 11.36 -4.37
CA SER A 29 1.33 12.14 -5.44
C SER A 29 0.80 11.20 -6.53
N GLU A 30 0.11 11.74 -7.53
CA GLU A 30 -0.23 10.98 -8.73
C GLU A 30 1.05 10.40 -9.35
N GLY A 31 1.05 9.11 -9.69
CA GLY A 31 2.22 8.42 -10.24
C GLY A 31 3.29 8.01 -9.22
N ASN A 32 3.33 8.60 -8.01
CA ASN A 32 4.34 8.32 -7.00
C ASN A 32 3.73 7.65 -5.77
N VAL A 33 3.95 6.34 -5.67
CA VAL A 33 3.47 5.53 -4.56
C VAL A 33 4.61 4.67 -4.04
N LEU A 34 4.66 4.49 -2.74
CA LEU A 34 5.60 3.64 -2.05
C LEU A 34 4.85 2.52 -1.36
N VAL A 35 5.43 1.33 -1.37
CA VAL A 35 5.04 0.26 -0.45
C VAL A 35 6.11 0.07 0.58
N LYS A 36 5.67 0.03 1.84
CA LYS A 36 6.47 -0.45 2.94
C LYS A 36 6.19 -1.92 3.16
N LEU A 37 7.22 -2.74 3.05
CA LEU A 37 7.16 -4.18 3.28
C LEU A 37 7.17 -4.51 4.77
N MET A 38 6.91 -5.78 5.10
CA MET A 38 6.92 -6.27 6.49
C MET A 38 8.27 -6.13 7.17
N ASN A 39 9.37 -6.19 6.41
CA ASN A 39 10.74 -5.99 6.87
C ASN A 39 11.19 -4.52 6.94
N ASP A 40 10.26 -3.57 6.90
CA ASP A 40 10.51 -2.12 6.87
C ASP A 40 11.14 -1.55 5.59
N SER A 41 11.49 -2.38 4.61
CA SER A 41 12.00 -1.91 3.32
C SER A 41 10.93 -1.13 2.53
N LEU A 42 11.38 -0.18 1.71
CA LEU A 42 10.53 0.64 0.85
C LEU A 42 10.75 0.29 -0.61
N GLU A 43 9.66 0.07 -1.33
CA GLU A 43 9.67 -0.14 -2.78
C GLU A 43 8.83 0.92 -3.49
N ASN A 44 9.39 1.48 -4.58
CA ASN A 44 8.67 2.41 -5.43
C ASN A 44 7.69 1.66 -6.34
N LEU A 45 6.46 2.16 -6.40
CA LEU A 45 5.41 1.70 -7.27
C LEU A 45 4.90 2.85 -8.12
N THR A 46 4.79 2.62 -9.42
CA THR A 46 4.22 3.61 -10.34
C THR A 46 2.73 3.36 -10.52
N PHE A 47 1.90 4.17 -9.86
CA PHE A 47 0.46 4.17 -10.09
C PHE A 47 0.12 5.11 -11.23
N LYS A 48 0.03 4.57 -12.45
CA LYS A 48 -0.73 5.24 -13.51
C LYS A 48 -2.20 4.92 -13.28
N VAL A 49 -2.88 5.82 -12.58
CA VAL A 49 -4.31 5.68 -12.31
C VAL A 49 -5.05 6.07 -13.57
N ASP A 50 -5.60 5.07 -14.25
CA ASP A 50 -6.64 5.32 -15.22
C ASP A 50 -7.97 5.34 -14.48
N THR A 51 -8.58 6.53 -14.31
CA THR A 51 -9.88 6.67 -13.63
C THR A 51 -11.04 6.13 -14.46
N ALA A 52 -10.88 6.02 -15.79
CA ALA A 52 -11.88 5.43 -16.67
C ALA A 52 -11.81 3.89 -16.64
N LEU A 53 -10.60 3.34 -16.53
CA LEU A 53 -10.39 1.88 -16.56
C LEU A 53 -10.12 1.24 -15.19
N GLN A 54 -9.99 2.03 -14.12
CA GLN A 54 -9.68 1.60 -12.76
C GLN A 54 -8.49 0.65 -12.64
N THR A 55 -7.40 0.94 -13.35
CA THR A 55 -6.21 0.09 -13.33
C THR A 55 -4.92 0.77 -12.94
N THR A 56 -3.95 -0.06 -12.50
CA THR A 56 -2.60 0.33 -12.08
C THR A 56 -1.61 -0.75 -12.53
N THR A 57 -0.33 -0.42 -12.69
CA THR A 57 0.73 -1.38 -13.03
C THR A 57 1.75 -1.49 -11.91
N LEU A 58 2.02 -2.70 -11.43
CA LEU A 58 3.15 -2.98 -10.54
C LEU A 58 4.35 -3.42 -11.38
N PRO A 59 5.46 -2.67 -11.42
CA PRO A 59 6.72 -3.25 -11.81
C PRO A 59 7.22 -4.14 -10.66
N ARG A 60 7.46 -5.42 -10.92
CA ARG A 60 8.15 -6.30 -9.96
C ARG A 60 9.64 -5.95 -9.98
N ALA A 61 10.25 -5.82 -8.81
CA ALA A 61 11.70 -5.68 -8.71
C ALA A 61 12.38 -6.88 -9.39
N GLY A 62 13.15 -6.61 -10.45
CA GLY A 62 13.87 -7.61 -11.25
C GLY A 62 13.20 -8.06 -12.55
N ASP A 63 11.96 -7.64 -12.83
CA ASP A 63 11.27 -8.03 -14.07
C ASP A 63 10.44 -6.87 -14.64
N THR A 64 11.10 -6.03 -15.44
CA THR A 64 10.49 -4.89 -16.16
C THR A 64 9.58 -5.31 -17.31
N THR A 65 9.60 -6.59 -17.69
CA THR A 65 8.86 -7.16 -18.82
C THR A 65 7.43 -7.57 -18.45
N HIS A 66 7.19 -7.98 -17.21
CA HIS A 66 5.88 -8.44 -16.76
C HIS A 66 5.13 -7.36 -15.97
N ARG A 67 4.52 -6.41 -16.70
CA ARG A 67 3.61 -5.42 -16.11
C ARG A 67 2.26 -6.06 -15.82
N SER A 68 2.09 -6.63 -14.64
CA SER A 68 0.77 -7.11 -14.20
C SER A 68 -0.18 -5.92 -14.05
N ARG A 69 -1.34 -5.99 -14.70
CA ARG A 69 -2.42 -5.01 -14.55
C ARG A 69 -3.17 -5.31 -13.26
N LEU A 70 -3.25 -4.32 -12.39
CA LEU A 70 -4.03 -4.35 -11.17
C LEU A 70 -5.35 -3.66 -11.41
N GLN A 71 -6.42 -4.30 -10.95
CA GLN A 71 -7.71 -3.66 -10.81
C GLN A 71 -7.82 -3.12 -9.40
N TYR A 72 -8.40 -1.93 -9.25
CA TYR A 72 -8.64 -1.35 -7.93
C TYR A 72 -10.11 -1.01 -7.73
N THR A 73 -10.58 -1.16 -6.49
CA THR A 73 -11.83 -0.60 -6.00
C THR A 73 -11.57 0.13 -4.69
N ALA A 74 -12.16 1.31 -4.52
CA ALA A 74 -11.97 2.13 -3.33
C ALA A 74 -13.33 2.55 -2.77
N ASP A 75 -13.44 2.47 -1.44
CA ASP A 75 -14.55 3.03 -0.67
C ASP A 75 -14.02 4.02 0.38
N SER A 76 -14.90 4.50 1.26
CA SER A 76 -14.53 5.47 2.30
C SER A 76 -13.45 5.00 3.28
N ALA A 77 -13.35 3.68 3.50
CA ALA A 77 -12.51 3.04 4.51
C ALA A 77 -11.48 2.07 3.94
N TYR A 78 -11.68 1.51 2.76
CA TYR A 78 -10.83 0.48 2.17
C TYR A 78 -10.43 0.77 0.73
N LEU A 79 -9.23 0.34 0.39
CA LEU A 79 -8.73 0.18 -0.97
C LEU A 79 -8.48 -1.31 -1.21
N THR A 80 -9.12 -1.89 -2.21
CA THR A 80 -8.90 -3.26 -2.64
C THR A 80 -8.16 -3.26 -3.97
N LEU A 81 -7.06 -4.00 -4.05
CA LEU A 81 -6.30 -4.21 -5.28
C LEU A 81 -6.32 -5.70 -5.61
N THR A 82 -6.69 -6.02 -6.84
CA THR A 82 -6.71 -7.39 -7.34
C THR A 82 -5.72 -7.52 -8.49
N VAL A 83 -4.89 -8.55 -8.43
CA VAL A 83 -3.92 -8.84 -9.48
C VAL A 83 -3.87 -10.34 -9.76
N VAL A 84 -3.79 -10.69 -11.03
CA VAL A 84 -3.55 -12.08 -11.45
C VAL A 84 -2.04 -12.24 -11.69
N MET A 85 -1.42 -13.13 -10.94
CA MET A 85 0.01 -13.45 -11.04
C MET A 85 0.17 -14.97 -11.06
N ASN A 86 0.92 -15.50 -12.04
CA ASN A 86 1.19 -16.93 -12.17
C ASN A 86 -0.08 -17.82 -12.12
N ASN A 87 -1.14 -17.38 -12.79
CA ASN A 87 -2.44 -18.06 -12.81
C ASN A 87 -3.14 -18.18 -11.44
N ASP A 88 -2.70 -17.40 -10.44
CA ASP A 88 -3.35 -17.23 -9.15
C ASP A 88 -3.79 -15.77 -8.97
N THR A 89 -4.81 -15.54 -8.15
CA THR A 89 -5.34 -14.21 -7.87
C THR A 89 -4.88 -13.75 -6.49
N VAL A 90 -4.12 -12.67 -6.46
CA VAL A 90 -3.69 -12.02 -5.22
C VAL A 90 -4.59 -10.82 -4.95
N LEU A 91 -5.12 -10.74 -3.73
CA LEU A 91 -5.96 -9.66 -3.26
C LEU A 91 -5.27 -8.91 -2.13
N TYR A 92 -5.07 -7.60 -2.31
CA TYR A 92 -4.61 -6.69 -1.27
C TYR A 92 -5.80 -5.87 -0.78
N ARG A 93 -6.14 -6.01 0.50
CA ARG A 93 -7.17 -5.19 1.15
C ARG A 93 -6.53 -4.26 2.17
N LEU A 94 -6.50 -2.98 1.85
CA LEU A 94 -5.83 -1.94 2.62
C LEU A 94 -6.88 -1.08 3.31
N ARG A 95 -6.73 -0.88 4.63
CA ARG A 95 -7.55 0.07 5.37
C ARG A 95 -6.95 1.47 5.24
N LYS A 96 -7.78 2.44 4.88
CA LYS A 96 -7.42 3.85 4.87
C LYS A 96 -7.00 4.29 6.27
N PHE A 97 -5.86 4.97 6.35
CA PHE A 97 -5.38 5.55 7.59
C PHE A 97 -5.84 7.00 7.68
N ASP A 98 -6.43 7.40 8.81
CA ASP A 98 -6.84 8.79 9.03
C ASP A 98 -5.62 9.63 9.37
N HIS A 99 -5.21 10.49 8.44
CA HIS A 99 -4.06 11.37 8.61
C HIS A 99 -4.23 12.41 9.74
N ARG A 100 -5.46 12.69 10.17
CA ARG A 100 -5.72 13.61 11.30
C ARG A 100 -5.21 13.06 12.63
N THR A 101 -4.94 11.76 12.69
CA THR A 101 -4.35 11.11 13.86
C THR A 101 -2.84 11.35 13.99
N PHE A 102 -2.16 11.84 12.94
CA PHE A 102 -0.74 12.18 13.03
C PHE A 102 -0.52 13.37 13.97
N GLY A 103 0.40 13.22 14.93
CA GLY A 103 0.71 14.26 15.92
C GLY A 103 1.11 15.61 15.29
N LEU A 104 1.78 15.58 14.13
CA LEU A 104 2.13 16.77 13.36
C LEU A 104 0.90 17.54 12.86
N VAL A 105 -0.17 16.84 12.50
CA VAL A 105 -1.42 17.44 12.00
C VAL A 105 -2.34 17.82 13.17
N SER A 106 -2.45 16.96 14.18
CA SER A 106 -3.42 17.13 15.27
C SER A 106 -3.09 18.24 16.26
N ARG A 107 -1.81 18.60 16.42
CA ARG A 107 -1.37 19.59 17.42
C ARG A 107 -1.52 21.04 16.97
N GLY A 108 -1.79 21.27 15.68
CA GLY A 108 -1.80 22.60 15.07
C GLY A 108 -0.40 23.22 14.98
N PHE A 109 -0.24 24.20 14.10
CA PHE A 109 1.00 24.96 14.00
C PHE A 109 1.02 26.05 15.09
N ARG A 110 2.09 26.12 15.88
CA ARG A 110 2.31 27.18 16.87
C ARG A 110 3.59 27.93 16.50
N TRP A 111 3.46 29.22 16.18
CA TRP A 111 4.61 30.10 16.05
C TRP A 111 5.26 30.25 17.44
N VAL A 112 6.45 29.71 17.62
CA VAL A 112 7.29 29.97 18.79
C VAL A 112 8.39 30.93 18.32
N SER A 113 8.43 32.13 18.93
CA SER A 113 9.51 33.09 18.72
C SER A 113 10.36 33.11 19.98
N GLU A 114 11.61 32.66 19.88
CA GLU A 114 12.52 32.52 21.03
C GLU A 114 13.36 33.79 21.29
N TYR A 115 13.09 34.92 20.62
CA TYR A 115 13.90 36.15 20.77
C TYR A 115 13.12 37.32 21.38
N PRO A 116 13.68 38.01 22.41
CA PRO A 116 12.93 38.99 23.21
C PRO A 116 12.82 40.41 22.62
N TYR A 117 13.37 40.72 21.44
CA TYR A 117 13.32 42.10 20.92
C TYR A 117 13.29 42.11 19.38
N ASN A 118 12.09 42.20 18.81
CA ASN A 118 11.90 42.77 17.48
C ASN A 118 11.50 44.23 17.67
N ARG A 119 12.45 45.15 17.45
CA ARG A 119 12.19 46.58 17.21
C ARG A 119 12.76 46.94 15.85
#